data_AF-A0A0B6X4M8-F1
#
_entry.id   AF-A0A0B6X4M8-F1
#
_cell.length_a   1.000
_cell.length_b   1.000
_cell.length_c   1.000
_cell.angle_alpha   90.00
_cell.angle_beta   90.00
_cell.angle_gamma   90.00
#
_symmetry.space_group_name_H-M   'P 1'
#
loop_
_entity.id
_entity.type
_entity.pdbx_description
1 polymer ?
#
loop_
_entity_poly.entity_id
_entity_poly.type
_entity_poly.pdbx_seq_one_letter_code
_entity_poly.pdbx_strand_id
1 'polypeptide(L)'
;MNFKMNNLKKKEMIYDGFEDGFYELNHTIQCPYCDEKITVSVSSLKDLSELDEHLRIAIKDRIKGIKEFPLSTIMIHNYDDLSAMYGIYDCKIQNVKLLAIFAVGERQPARYQVILLEIFKYPEMN
;
A
#
# COMPACT_ATOMS: atom_id res chain seq x y z
N MET A 1 -17.88 0.61 -15.11
CA MET A 1 -16.58 1.15 -15.58
C MET A 1 -15.53 0.06 -15.42
N ASN A 2 -14.64 -0.15 -16.39
CA ASN A 2 -13.64 -1.21 -16.34
C ASN A 2 -12.27 -0.57 -16.03
N PHE A 3 -11.84 -0.64 -14.76
CA PHE A 3 -10.56 -0.07 -14.34
C PHE A 3 -9.42 -1.01 -14.74
N LYS A 4 -8.56 -0.55 -15.65
CA LYS A 4 -7.40 -1.33 -16.08
C LYS A 4 -6.21 -1.03 -15.16
N MET A 5 -6.05 -1.83 -14.11
CA MET A 5 -4.88 -1.77 -13.23
C MET A 5 -3.75 -2.58 -13.86
N ASN A 6 -2.66 -1.90 -14.22
CA ASN A 6 -1.44 -2.57 -14.68
C ASN A 6 -0.54 -2.82 -13.47
N ASN A 7 -0.08 -4.06 -13.29
CA ASN A 7 0.88 -4.40 -12.24
C ASN A 7 2.28 -3.95 -12.64
N LEU A 8 2.97 -3.31 -11.71
CA LEU A 8 4.26 -2.69 -12.00
C LEU A 8 5.41 -3.27 -11.16
N LYS A 9 5.18 -3.53 -9.87
CA LYS A 9 6.17 -4.11 -8.96
C LYS A 9 5.51 -5.00 -7.93
N LYS A 10 6.15 -6.15 -7.61
CA LYS A 10 5.65 -7.15 -6.66
C LYS A 10 6.23 -6.95 -5.25
N LYS A 11 5.68 -7.72 -4.31
CA LYS A 11 5.95 -7.74 -2.86
C LYS A 11 7.43 -7.52 -2.48
N GLU A 12 7.67 -6.59 -1.55
CA GLU A 12 9.00 -6.22 -1.04
C GLU A 12 8.89 -5.89 0.46
N MET A 13 9.81 -6.44 1.28
CA MET A 13 9.94 -6.05 2.70
C MET A 13 10.74 -4.74 2.75
N ILE A 14 10.10 -3.67 3.21
CA ILE A 14 10.71 -2.33 3.27
C ILE A 14 11.36 -2.10 4.63
N TYR A 15 10.69 -2.55 5.69
CA TYR A 15 11.13 -2.36 7.07
C TYR A 15 10.72 -3.55 7.93
N ASP A 16 11.61 -3.95 8.84
CA ASP A 16 11.36 -4.96 9.87
C ASP A 16 12.25 -4.64 11.08
N GLY A 17 11.69 -4.03 12.12
CA GLY A 17 12.46 -3.47 13.23
C GLY A 17 11.59 -2.94 14.37
N PHE A 18 12.11 -1.99 15.15
CA PHE A 18 11.43 -1.40 16.30
C PHE A 18 10.47 -0.26 15.92
N GLU A 19 9.66 0.17 16.88
CA GLU A 19 8.62 1.19 16.71
C GLU A 19 9.15 2.55 16.21
N ASP A 20 10.24 3.06 16.81
CA ASP A 20 10.84 4.34 16.42
C ASP A 20 11.19 4.35 14.93
N GLY A 21 11.84 3.30 14.44
CA GLY A 21 12.18 3.18 13.02
C GLY A 21 10.97 2.96 12.12
N PHE A 22 9.84 2.52 12.66
CA PHE A 22 8.60 2.34 11.89
C PHE A 22 7.90 3.69 11.64
N TYR A 23 7.76 4.53 12.68
CA TYR A 23 7.04 5.80 12.61
C TYR A 23 7.91 7.02 12.28
N GLU A 24 9.17 7.04 12.71
CA GLU A 24 10.02 8.23 12.59
C GLU A 24 10.87 8.25 11.31
N LEU A 25 11.08 7.08 10.69
CA LEU A 25 11.85 6.98 9.46
C LEU A 25 10.98 7.15 8.22
N ASN A 26 11.52 7.91 7.27
CA ASN A 26 11.07 7.90 5.90
C ASN A 26 11.58 6.64 5.21
N HIS A 27 10.67 5.77 4.82
CA HIS A 27 10.98 4.57 4.05
C HIS A 27 11.08 4.91 2.56
N THR A 28 11.66 4.02 1.76
CA THR A 28 11.74 4.24 0.31
C THR A 28 11.36 3.01 -0.48
N ILE A 29 10.59 3.20 -1.54
CA ILE A 29 10.34 2.20 -2.59
C ILE A 29 10.87 2.73 -3.92
N GLN A 30 11.16 1.84 -4.87
CA GLN A 30 11.52 2.27 -6.23
C GLN A 30 10.27 2.51 -7.07
N CYS A 31 10.26 3.65 -7.78
CA CYS A 31 9.30 3.92 -8.83
C CYS A 31 9.51 2.93 -9.99
N PRO A 32 8.47 2.18 -10.40
CA PRO A 32 8.60 1.18 -11.46
C PRO A 32 8.74 1.78 -12.87
N TYR A 33 8.70 3.12 -13.00
CA TYR A 33 8.65 3.83 -14.27
C TYR A 33 9.89 4.66 -14.59
N CYS A 34 10.66 5.04 -13.58
CA CYS A 34 11.75 6.00 -13.76
C CYS A 34 12.93 5.82 -12.82
N ASP A 35 13.05 4.66 -12.15
CA ASP A 35 14.12 4.31 -11.20
C ASP A 35 14.32 5.27 -10.01
N GLU A 36 13.54 6.36 -9.93
CA GLU A 36 13.54 7.29 -8.80
C GLU A 36 12.99 6.62 -7.54
N LYS A 37 13.49 7.05 -6.38
CA LYS A 37 12.98 6.59 -5.08
C LYS A 37 11.75 7.41 -4.71
N ILE A 38 10.70 6.71 -4.30
CA ILE A 38 9.50 7.27 -3.71
C ILE A 38 9.65 7.19 -2.20
N THR A 39 9.56 8.33 -1.52
CA THR A 39 9.55 8.40 -0.06
C THR A 39 8.18 8.00 0.47
N VAL A 40 8.17 7.09 1.43
CA VAL A 40 6.97 6.54 2.07
C VAL A 40 7.06 6.80 3.57
N SER A 41 6.11 7.58 4.10
CA SER A 41 5.93 7.72 5.54
C SER A 41 4.71 6.92 5.98
N VAL A 42 4.85 6.06 6.98
CA VAL A 42 3.73 5.25 7.50
C VAL A 42 2.58 6.15 7.98
N SER A 43 2.89 7.27 8.62
CA SER A 43 1.90 8.23 9.12
C SER A 43 1.09 8.93 8.02
N SER A 44 1.55 8.85 6.77
CA SER A 44 0.86 9.42 5.60
C SER A 44 0.00 8.40 4.84
N LEU A 45 0.09 7.12 5.19
CA LEU A 45 -0.70 6.07 4.56
C LEU A 45 -2.15 6.12 5.05
N LYS A 46 -3.06 5.73 4.17
CA LYS A 46 -4.49 5.68 4.44
C LYS A 46 -4.97 4.24 4.53
N ASP A 47 -6.01 4.01 5.32
CA ASP A 47 -6.58 2.66 5.43
C ASP A 47 -7.19 2.25 4.07
N LEU A 48 -7.04 0.97 3.69
CA LEU A 48 -7.59 0.49 2.41
C LEU A 48 -9.12 0.67 2.33
N SER A 49 -9.82 0.73 3.45
CA SER A 49 -11.26 1.02 3.53
C SER A 49 -11.63 2.42 3.03
N GLU A 50 -10.71 3.39 3.08
CA GLU A 50 -10.93 4.75 2.56
C GLU A 50 -10.85 4.83 1.03
N LEU A 51 -10.37 3.77 0.36
CA LEU A 51 -10.34 3.71 -1.09
C LEU A 51 -11.75 3.46 -1.65
N ASP A 52 -12.00 3.98 -2.85
CA ASP A 52 -13.22 3.68 -3.61
C ASP A 52 -13.49 2.17 -3.67
N GLU A 53 -14.75 1.78 -3.49
CA GLU A 53 -15.15 0.38 -3.37
C GLU A 53 -14.77 -0.44 -4.61
N HIS A 54 -14.92 0.12 -5.81
CA HIS A 54 -14.57 -0.58 -7.04
C HIS A 54 -13.06 -0.82 -7.14
N LEU A 55 -12.24 0.18 -6.80
CA LEU A 55 -10.79 0.02 -6.75
C LEU A 55 -10.37 -0.98 -5.67
N ARG A 56 -11.02 -0.94 -4.51
CA ARG A 56 -10.73 -1.84 -3.39
C ARG A 56 -11.01 -3.29 -3.75
N ILE A 57 -12.15 -3.57 -4.39
CA ILE A 57 -12.48 -4.91 -4.91
C ILE A 57 -11.42 -5.37 -5.91
N ALA A 58 -11.06 -4.53 -6.87
CA ALA A 58 -10.05 -4.86 -7.88
C ALA A 58 -8.67 -5.18 -7.25
N ILE A 59 -8.27 -4.44 -6.22
CA ILE A 59 -7.02 -4.68 -5.47
C ILE A 59 -7.08 -6.02 -4.74
N LYS A 60 -8.18 -6.33 -4.05
CA LYS A 60 -8.32 -7.60 -3.32
C LYS A 60 -8.29 -8.81 -4.25
N ASP A 61 -8.93 -8.72 -5.42
CA ASP A 61 -8.90 -9.78 -6.42
C ASP A 61 -7.48 -10.00 -6.98
N ARG A 62 -6.67 -8.92 -7.00
CA ARG A 62 -5.31 -8.94 -7.54
C ARG A 62 -4.26 -9.40 -6.52
N ILE A 63 -4.31 -8.87 -5.30
CA ILE A 63 -3.38 -9.17 -4.21
C ILE A 63 -3.97 -10.28 -3.35
N LYS A 64 -3.70 -11.52 -3.74
CA LYS A 64 -4.10 -12.70 -2.95
C LYS A 64 -3.53 -12.59 -1.53
N GLY A 65 -4.40 -12.72 -0.54
CA GLY A 65 -4.03 -12.71 0.88
C GLY A 65 -4.54 -11.50 1.66
N ILE A 66 -5.04 -10.46 0.98
CA ILE A 66 -5.83 -9.42 1.66
C ILE A 66 -7.16 -10.05 2.09
N LYS A 67 -7.42 -10.00 3.40
CA LYS A 67 -8.67 -10.43 4.01
C LYS A 67 -9.42 -9.22 4.53
N GLU A 68 -10.74 -9.27 4.50
CA GLU A 68 -11.59 -8.23 5.07
C GLU A 68 -12.37 -8.81 6.25
N PHE A 69 -12.57 -7.99 7.28
CA PHE A 69 -13.35 -8.38 8.45
C PHE A 69 -14.16 -7.20 8.96
N PRO A 70 -15.37 -7.42 9.47
CA PRO A 70 -16.12 -6.38 10.15
C PRO A 70 -15.48 -6.07 11.51
N LEU A 71 -15.22 -4.80 11.77
CA LEU A 71 -14.85 -4.27 13.08
C LEU A 71 -15.87 -3.21 13.49
N SER A 72 -16.83 -3.62 14.32
CA SER A 72 -17.98 -2.78 14.68
C SER A 72 -18.74 -2.30 13.43
N THR A 73 -18.69 -1.00 13.11
CA THR A 73 -19.38 -0.39 11.97
C THR A 73 -18.51 -0.22 10.72
N ILE A 74 -17.23 -0.59 10.79
CA ILE A 74 -16.27 -0.44 9.67
C ILE A 74 -15.78 -1.79 9.18
N MET A 75 -15.33 -1.83 7.92
CA MET A 75 -14.63 -2.99 7.35
C MET A 75 -13.14 -2.74 7.38
N ILE A 76 -12.40 -3.57 8.12
CA ILE A 76 -10.94 -3.53 8.14
C ILE A 76 -10.36 -4.52 7.13
N HIS A 77 -9.16 -4.21 6.64
CA HIS A 77 -8.47 -5.00 5.64
C HIS A 77 -7.08 -5.34 6.14
N ASN A 78 -6.74 -6.64 6.19
CA ASN A 78 -5.45 -7.09 6.68
C ASN A 78 -4.75 -8.01 5.68
N TYR A 79 -3.42 -8.01 5.70
CA TYR A 79 -2.58 -8.97 5.00
C TYR A 79 -1.60 -9.56 6.01
N ASP A 80 -1.66 -10.88 6.22
CA ASP A 80 -0.79 -11.59 7.16
C ASP A 80 -0.76 -10.92 8.56
N ASP A 81 -1.96 -10.62 9.08
CA ASP A 81 -2.23 -9.94 10.37
C ASP A 81 -1.76 -8.48 10.49
N LEU A 82 -1.19 -7.91 9.43
CA LEU A 82 -0.84 -6.50 9.33
C LEU A 82 -1.96 -5.70 8.64
N SER A 83 -2.13 -4.43 9.00
CA SER A 83 -3.12 -3.55 8.37
C SER A 83 -2.76 -3.30 6.90
N ALA A 84 -3.73 -3.50 6.01
CA ALA A 84 -3.59 -3.16 4.61
C ALA A 84 -3.88 -1.67 4.41
N MET A 85 -2.87 -0.93 3.94
CA MET A 85 -2.93 0.52 3.75
C MET A 85 -2.50 0.90 2.34
N TYR A 86 -2.77 2.13 1.92
CA TYR A 86 -2.37 2.63 0.61
C TYR A 86 -1.73 4.03 0.67
N GLY A 87 -0.92 4.32 -0.34
CA GLY A 87 -0.42 5.66 -0.64
C GLY A 87 -0.51 5.96 -2.13
N ILE A 88 -0.76 7.22 -2.48
CA ILE A 88 -0.78 7.70 -3.86
C ILE A 88 0.43 8.61 -4.07
N TYR A 89 1.19 8.34 -5.12
CA TYR A 89 2.46 9.02 -5.41
C TYR A 89 2.51 9.47 -6.87
N ASP A 90 3.08 10.63 -7.12
CA ASP A 90 3.29 11.13 -8.48
C ASP A 90 4.63 10.64 -9.04
N CYS A 91 4.61 10.01 -10.21
CA CYS A 91 5.80 9.79 -11.04
C CYS A 91 5.90 10.96 -12.03
N LYS A 92 6.76 11.93 -11.72
CA LYS A 92 6.91 13.16 -12.52
C LYS A 92 7.43 12.90 -13.93
N ILE A 93 8.34 11.93 -14.08
CA ILE A 93 8.97 11.61 -15.37
C ILE A 93 7.95 11.06 -16.37
N GLN A 94 7.05 10.18 -15.94
CA GLN A 94 6.01 9.62 -16.82
C GLN A 94 4.68 10.38 -16.74
N ASN A 95 4.58 11.41 -15.90
CA ASN A 95 3.34 12.16 -15.63
C ASN A 95 2.16 11.24 -15.29
N VAL A 96 2.38 10.29 -14.38
CA VAL A 96 1.35 9.34 -13.92
C VAL A 96 1.27 9.29 -12.41
N LYS A 97 0.08 8.97 -11.90
CA LYS A 97 -0.10 8.62 -10.48
C LYS A 97 0.09 7.12 -10.26
N LEU A 98 0.68 6.79 -9.12
CA LEU A 98 0.93 5.44 -8.65
C LEU A 98 0.16 5.20 -7.38
N LEU A 99 -0.49 4.05 -7.31
CA LEU A 99 -1.12 3.54 -6.10
C LEU A 99 -0.27 2.40 -5.57
N ALA A 100 0.36 2.61 -4.42
CA ALA A 100 1.12 1.58 -3.74
C ALA A 100 0.30 1.04 -2.57
N ILE A 101 0.20 -0.29 -2.48
CA ILE A 101 -0.50 -1.00 -1.41
C ILE A 101 0.52 -1.61 -0.48
N PHE A 102 0.33 -1.41 0.83
CA PHE A 102 1.24 -1.85 1.88
C PHE A 102 0.51 -2.72 2.90
N ALA A 103 1.26 -3.61 3.54
CA ALA A 103 0.90 -4.23 4.80
C ALA A 103 1.79 -3.63 5.89
N VAL A 104 1.21 -3.02 6.91
CA VAL A 104 1.95 -2.31 7.95
C VAL A 104 1.43 -2.62 9.35
N GLY A 105 2.32 -2.62 10.34
CA GLY A 105 1.95 -2.75 11.74
C GLY A 105 2.91 -3.62 12.55
N GLU A 106 2.51 -3.90 13.78
CA GLU A 106 3.24 -4.78 14.69
C GLU A 106 3.00 -6.25 14.33
N ARG A 107 4.08 -7.00 14.06
CA ARG A 107 4.00 -8.43 13.72
C ARG A 107 4.14 -9.33 14.94
N GLN A 108 4.94 -8.89 15.91
CA GLN A 108 5.15 -9.54 17.20
C GLN A 108 5.56 -8.45 18.20
N PRO A 109 5.48 -8.71 19.52
CA PRO A 109 5.74 -7.69 20.54
C PRO A 109 6.99 -6.85 20.25
N ALA A 110 6.81 -5.54 20.12
CA ALA A 110 7.83 -4.54 19.82
C ALA A 110 8.57 -4.71 18.47
N ARG A 111 8.01 -5.44 17.51
CA ARG A 111 8.59 -5.59 16.16
C ARG A 111 7.56 -5.29 15.08
N TYR A 112 7.86 -4.26 14.31
CA TYR A 112 6.99 -3.64 13.32
C TYR A 112 7.51 -3.88 11.92
N GLN A 113 6.59 -4.01 10.97
CA GLN A 113 6.90 -4.30 9.57
C GLN A 113 6.21 -3.30 8.64
N VAL A 114 6.92 -2.93 7.57
CA VAL A 114 6.36 -2.26 6.40
C VAL A 114 6.66 -3.12 5.20
N ILE A 115 5.62 -3.63 4.56
CA ILE A 115 5.72 -4.52 3.40
C ILE A 115 5.00 -3.85 2.23
N LEU A 116 5.71 -3.56 1.15
CA LEU A 116 5.06 -3.24 -0.12
C LEU A 116 4.44 -4.51 -0.65
N LEU A 117 3.14 -4.51 -0.94
CA LEU A 117 2.47 -5.66 -1.56
C LEU A 117 2.48 -5.56 -3.07
N GLU A 118 2.06 -4.41 -3.61
CA GLU A 118 2.03 -4.16 -5.05
C GLU A 118 1.95 -2.65 -5.36
N ILE A 119 2.44 -2.26 -6.55
CA ILE A 119 2.27 -0.92 -7.12
C ILE A 119 1.44 -1.03 -8.41
N PHE A 120 0.42 -0.18 -8.51
CA PHE A 120 -0.42 -0.01 -9.68
C PHE A 120 -0.25 1.38 -10.28
N LYS A 121 -0.45 1.49 -11.59
CA LYS A 121 -0.79 2.78 -12.18
C LYS A 121 -2.18 3.18 -11.68
N TYR A 122 -2.28 4.30 -10.96
CA TYR A 122 -3.57 4.80 -10.51
C TYR A 122 -4.36 5.28 -11.74
N PRO A 123 -5.58 4.80 -11.94
CA PRO A 123 -6.37 5.22 -13.09
C PRO A 123 -6.66 6.72 -13.00
N GLU A 124 -6.45 7.44 -14.11
CA GLU A 124 -7.04 8.75 -14.27
C GLU A 124 -8.55 8.56 -14.32
N MET A 125 -9.26 9.17 -13.36
CA MET A 125 -10.69 9.37 -13.45
C MET A 125 -10.93 10.42 -14.54
N ASN A 126 -10.92 9.99 -15.81
CA ASN A 126 -11.45 10.78 -16.91
C ASN A 126 -12.94 10.46 -17.06
#